data_AF-A0A6P7FMZ5-F1
#
_entry.id   AF-A0A6P7FMZ5-F1
#
_cell.length_a   1.000
_cell.length_b   1.000
_cell.length_c   1.000
_cell.angle_alpha   90.00
_cell.angle_beta   90.00
_cell.angle_gamma   90.00
#
_symmetry.space_group_name_H-M   'P 1'
#
loop_
_entity.id
_entity.type
_entity.pdbx_description
1 polymer ?
#
loop_
_entity_poly.entity_id
_entity_poly.type
_entity_poly.pdbx_seq_one_letter_code
_entity_poly.pdbx_strand_id
1 'polypeptide(L)'
;MCATKPINETGHKIQHRAQSQTLVACADLSINTAATLRLKNEVFAKMKADQISLVAKRDPLIRHFGENYLKKHKRAQISVACSNKMRECSRLLIEMRRHTEKKNLPFFEILNPMLFDTVVASARIISGYNDETKIYKAPSLAMHLGTTLKQICDLCSHLLMKDHPDIFCNDKDAKLKELKRFKLLVNSQWSFEISSLAVKDLAEKKWNKPVLLPLTKDIIKFRNQIVNCAETNFELLQQDWTNQQAFKKVIDSALSLTILFNRRKIGDVQYVTIDSYLKNFACVDQTEYLEQLTESEKLLSNTYKRVVAGGKGSRPIIILFPKNVQAYIDLTLQIRNKTNMLSKENPYLFSYPNSKSQWVRADVVIRQFANASGAENPVALTSNRLRKQIATVMQLINLSKEEYAHFAQFMGHTEKTHREYYEITQDAYQMAKMSKILVLFDKGQGLQYKGKSLEDIDIDPTKDLVEACDNSDDDSLSEPPNDRPDNYVSEDSEALDRDNSDNETTTKRKQCKEKDCNSSGIIKKKAKNNRVRWTEEQKKLVKSYFKGHIKKRISPKKEECQTLIDEQPILLKNLDWVKVKTFVYNNYRK
;
A
#
# COMPACT_ATOMS: atom_id res chain seq x y z
N MET A 1 2.56 10.96 -42.46
CA MET A 1 3.27 10.93 -41.15
C MET A 1 3.88 12.30 -40.94
N CYS A 2 3.49 13.04 -39.90
CA CYS A 2 4.13 14.33 -39.60
C CYS A 2 5.20 14.08 -38.52
N ALA A 3 6.47 14.21 -38.90
CA ALA A 3 7.64 13.76 -38.12
C ALA A 3 8.07 14.72 -37.00
N THR A 4 7.42 15.87 -36.86
CA THR A 4 7.72 16.87 -35.83
C THR A 4 6.43 17.25 -35.10
N LYS A 5 6.39 17.00 -33.79
CA LYS A 5 5.24 17.39 -32.93
C LYS A 5 5.40 18.87 -32.58
N PRO A 6 4.44 19.75 -32.91
CA PRO A 6 4.54 21.16 -32.60
C PRO A 6 4.54 21.39 -31.08
N ILE A 7 5.31 22.39 -30.69
CA ILE A 7 5.56 22.82 -29.33
C ILE A 7 4.75 24.11 -29.14
N ASN A 8 3.98 24.27 -28.06
CA ASN A 8 3.33 25.55 -27.79
C ASN A 8 4.35 26.64 -27.42
N GLU A 9 3.91 27.89 -27.33
CA GLU A 9 4.69 29.05 -26.83
C GLU A 9 5.31 28.84 -25.42
N THR A 10 4.98 27.74 -24.74
CA THR A 10 5.48 27.37 -23.41
C THR A 10 6.35 26.09 -23.41
N GLY A 11 6.84 25.63 -24.57
CA GLY A 11 7.80 24.53 -24.63
C GLY A 11 7.21 23.11 -24.53
N HIS A 12 5.88 22.94 -24.59
CA HIS A 12 5.22 21.64 -24.45
C HIS A 12 4.78 21.03 -25.79
N LYS A 13 5.00 19.72 -25.95
CA LYS A 13 4.39 18.91 -27.02
C LYS A 13 2.87 18.94 -26.86
N ILE A 14 2.17 19.65 -27.74
CA ILE A 14 0.73 19.75 -27.67
C ILE A 14 0.12 18.43 -28.14
N GLN A 15 -0.64 17.76 -27.27
CA GLN A 15 -1.48 16.64 -27.70
C GLN A 15 -2.77 17.19 -28.31
N HIS A 16 -2.69 17.85 -29.47
CA HIS A 16 -3.84 18.45 -30.16
C HIS A 16 -4.99 17.45 -30.32
N ARG A 17 -4.69 16.16 -30.54
CA ARG A 17 -5.70 15.09 -30.59
C ARG A 17 -6.41 14.87 -29.26
N ALA A 18 -5.71 14.91 -28.14
CA ALA A 18 -6.33 14.75 -26.82
C ALA A 18 -7.20 15.98 -26.47
N GLN A 19 -6.74 17.18 -26.81
CA GLN A 19 -7.50 18.43 -26.63
C GLN A 19 -8.72 18.48 -27.55
N SER A 20 -8.57 18.12 -28.83
CA SER A 20 -9.68 17.99 -29.79
C SER A 20 -10.71 16.97 -29.32
N GLN A 21 -10.29 15.80 -28.85
CA GLN A 21 -11.21 14.83 -28.23
C GLN A 21 -11.91 15.39 -26.99
N THR A 22 -11.22 16.16 -26.16
CA THR A 22 -11.84 16.83 -25.01
C THR A 22 -12.86 17.86 -25.46
N LEU A 23 -12.56 18.67 -26.48
CA LEU A 23 -13.50 19.64 -27.04
C LEU A 23 -14.74 18.94 -27.59
N VAL A 24 -14.57 17.88 -28.39
CA VAL A 24 -15.68 17.08 -28.92
C VAL A 24 -16.50 16.43 -27.82
N ALA A 25 -15.86 15.89 -26.78
CA ALA A 25 -16.58 15.25 -25.68
C ALA A 25 -17.27 16.26 -24.73
N CYS A 26 -16.77 17.50 -24.69
CA CYS A 26 -17.36 18.57 -23.88
C CYS A 26 -18.33 19.47 -24.66
N ALA A 27 -18.43 19.32 -25.99
CA ALA A 27 -19.33 20.11 -26.83
C ALA A 27 -20.81 19.83 -26.52
N ASP A 28 -21.13 18.60 -26.13
CA ASP A 28 -22.49 18.16 -25.79
C ASP A 28 -22.87 18.45 -24.32
N LEU A 29 -22.00 19.10 -23.54
CA LEU A 29 -22.25 19.41 -22.13
C LEU A 29 -22.87 20.81 -21.99
N SER A 30 -23.83 20.95 -21.07
CA SER A 30 -24.29 22.29 -20.67
C SER A 30 -23.10 23.14 -20.21
N ILE A 31 -23.11 24.43 -20.58
CA ILE A 31 -22.01 25.39 -20.35
C ILE A 31 -21.58 25.42 -18.87
N ASN A 32 -22.51 25.19 -17.93
CA ASN A 32 -22.25 25.14 -16.49
C ASN A 32 -21.55 23.85 -16.02
N THR A 33 -21.85 22.68 -16.59
CA THR A 33 -21.23 21.39 -16.23
C THR A 33 -19.82 21.26 -16.81
N ALA A 34 -19.57 21.86 -17.97
CA ALA A 34 -18.26 21.82 -18.65
C ALA A 34 -17.19 22.70 -17.97
N ALA A 35 -17.61 23.77 -17.27
CA ALA A 35 -16.73 24.72 -16.59
C ALA A 35 -16.25 24.25 -15.20
N THR A 36 -16.99 23.34 -14.55
CA THR A 36 -16.75 22.91 -13.15
C THR A 36 -15.91 21.64 -12.99
N LEU A 37 -15.56 20.94 -14.08
CA LEU A 37 -14.85 19.66 -13.99
C LEU A 37 -13.36 19.87 -13.79
N ARG A 38 -12.91 19.71 -12.54
CA ARG A 38 -11.49 19.50 -12.16
C ARG A 38 -10.83 18.45 -13.06
N LEU A 39 -11.63 17.46 -13.50
CA LEU A 39 -11.29 16.43 -14.47
C LEU A 39 -10.74 16.95 -15.81
N LYS A 40 -11.27 18.05 -16.36
CA LYS A 40 -10.87 18.60 -17.66
C LYS A 40 -9.40 19.06 -17.64
N ASN A 41 -9.04 19.76 -16.57
CA ASN A 41 -7.72 20.36 -16.41
C ASN A 41 -6.70 19.34 -15.89
N GLU A 42 -7.08 18.52 -14.90
CA GLU A 42 -6.12 17.63 -14.22
C GLU A 42 -5.92 16.27 -14.91
N VAL A 43 -6.95 15.75 -15.60
CA VAL A 43 -6.98 14.35 -16.07
C VAL A 43 -7.09 14.26 -17.60
N PHE A 44 -8.05 14.94 -18.22
CA PHE A 44 -8.31 14.80 -19.67
C PHE A 44 -7.15 15.23 -20.56
N ALA A 45 -6.39 16.23 -20.14
CA ALA A 45 -5.19 16.68 -20.84
C ALA A 45 -4.05 15.64 -20.82
N LYS A 46 -4.03 14.74 -19.83
CA LYS A 46 -3.00 13.71 -19.65
C LYS A 46 -3.37 12.36 -20.28
N MET A 47 -4.64 12.17 -20.60
CA MET A 47 -5.14 10.94 -21.22
C MET A 47 -4.58 10.75 -22.64
N LYS A 48 -4.23 9.51 -22.98
CA LYS A 48 -3.83 9.14 -24.35
C LYS A 48 -5.00 9.41 -25.31
N ALA A 49 -4.74 10.01 -26.46
CA ALA A 49 -5.75 10.21 -27.48
C ALA A 49 -6.08 8.90 -28.21
N ASP A 50 -6.97 8.09 -27.64
CA ASP A 50 -7.48 6.85 -28.21
C ASP A 50 -9.00 6.72 -27.99
N GLN A 51 -9.60 5.65 -28.54
CA GLN A 51 -11.04 5.42 -28.43
C GLN A 51 -11.50 5.20 -26.98
N ILE A 52 -10.66 4.57 -26.15
CA ILE A 52 -10.94 4.32 -24.74
C ILE A 52 -11.08 5.65 -24.00
N SER A 53 -10.16 6.58 -24.22
CA SER A 53 -10.22 7.91 -23.62
C SER A 53 -11.36 8.76 -24.19
N LEU A 54 -11.77 8.57 -25.44
CA LEU A 54 -12.96 9.23 -25.97
C LEU A 54 -14.23 8.76 -25.27
N VAL A 55 -14.39 7.44 -25.07
CA VAL A 55 -15.51 6.86 -24.31
C VAL A 55 -15.51 7.36 -22.86
N ALA A 56 -14.33 7.38 -22.22
CA ALA A 56 -14.18 7.89 -20.84
C ALA A 56 -14.62 9.35 -20.69
N LYS A 57 -14.34 10.18 -21.70
CA LYS A 57 -14.68 11.61 -21.70
C LYS A 57 -16.14 11.86 -22.03
N ARG A 58 -16.80 10.98 -22.80
CA ARG A 58 -18.19 11.15 -23.23
C ARG A 58 -19.20 10.60 -22.23
N ASP A 59 -18.95 9.41 -21.67
CA ASP A 59 -19.92 8.73 -20.81
C ASP A 59 -20.16 9.52 -19.50
N PRO A 60 -21.41 9.93 -19.19
CA PRO A 60 -21.70 10.75 -18.01
C PRO A 60 -21.32 10.09 -16.69
N LEU A 61 -21.60 8.80 -16.53
CA LEU A 61 -21.37 8.11 -15.27
C LEU A 61 -19.88 7.86 -15.03
N ILE A 62 -19.11 7.54 -16.09
CA ILE A 62 -17.65 7.44 -16.00
C ILE A 62 -17.02 8.80 -15.64
N ARG A 63 -17.51 9.91 -16.21
CA ARG A 63 -17.05 11.26 -15.83
C ARG A 63 -17.30 11.57 -14.36
N HIS A 64 -18.51 11.33 -13.88
CA HIS A 64 -18.87 11.54 -12.46
C HIS A 64 -18.05 10.64 -11.54
N PHE A 65 -17.74 9.42 -11.98
CA PHE A 65 -16.86 8.52 -11.23
C PHE A 65 -15.44 9.07 -11.10
N GLY A 66 -14.88 9.61 -12.20
CA GLY A 66 -13.60 10.30 -12.19
C GLY A 66 -13.60 11.50 -11.24
N GLU A 67 -14.63 12.35 -11.30
CA GLU A 67 -14.76 13.53 -10.44
C GLU A 67 -14.90 13.16 -8.96
N ASN A 68 -15.74 12.17 -8.63
CA ASN A 68 -15.89 11.68 -7.26
C ASN A 68 -14.59 11.08 -6.72
N TYR A 69 -13.82 10.39 -7.57
CA TYR A 69 -12.51 9.88 -7.21
C TYR A 69 -11.53 11.02 -6.89
N LEU A 70 -11.52 12.11 -7.66
CA LEU A 70 -10.68 13.28 -7.38
C LEU A 70 -11.06 14.01 -6.09
N LYS A 71 -12.35 14.07 -5.73
CA LYS A 71 -12.83 14.71 -4.49
C LYS A 71 -12.20 14.12 -3.22
N LYS A 72 -11.91 12.81 -3.22
CA LYS A 72 -11.27 12.12 -2.09
C LYS A 72 -9.77 12.44 -1.96
N HIS A 73 -9.16 13.07 -2.96
CA HIS A 73 -7.71 13.18 -3.05
C HIS A 73 -7.23 14.63 -3.29
N LYS A 74 -6.37 15.09 -2.36
CA LYS A 74 -5.77 16.44 -2.40
C LYS A 74 -4.59 16.58 -3.39
N ARG A 75 -3.96 15.47 -3.79
CA ARG A 75 -2.63 15.51 -4.44
C ARG A 75 -2.71 15.38 -5.97
N ALA A 76 -1.98 16.22 -6.71
CA ALA A 76 -2.01 16.26 -8.18
C ALA A 76 -1.65 14.94 -8.87
N GLN A 77 -0.80 14.10 -8.27
CA GLN A 77 -0.40 12.81 -8.83
C GLN A 77 -1.55 11.80 -8.96
N ILE A 78 -2.66 12.01 -8.25
CA ILE A 78 -3.83 11.11 -8.33
C ILE A 78 -4.47 11.10 -9.71
N SER A 79 -4.26 12.15 -10.51
CA SER A 79 -4.77 12.27 -11.87
C SER A 79 -4.42 11.07 -12.76
N VAL A 80 -3.26 10.45 -12.57
CA VAL A 80 -2.86 9.24 -13.32
C VAL A 80 -3.68 8.02 -12.91
N ALA A 81 -3.89 7.82 -11.61
CA ALA A 81 -4.71 6.73 -11.10
C ALA A 81 -6.18 6.91 -11.50
N CYS A 82 -6.70 8.14 -11.41
CA CYS A 82 -8.03 8.50 -11.89
C CYS A 82 -8.19 8.17 -13.38
N SER A 83 -7.23 8.59 -14.22
CA SER A 83 -7.20 8.28 -15.65
C SER A 83 -7.25 6.77 -15.92
N ASN A 84 -6.47 5.99 -15.18
CA ASN A 84 -6.45 4.53 -15.34
C ASN A 84 -7.82 3.91 -14.99
N LYS A 85 -8.39 4.25 -13.83
CA LYS A 85 -9.71 3.72 -13.43
C LYS A 85 -10.81 4.09 -14.43
N MET A 86 -10.86 5.34 -14.89
CA MET A 86 -11.81 5.76 -15.94
C MET A 86 -11.63 4.98 -17.25
N ARG A 87 -10.38 4.72 -17.65
CA ARG A 87 -10.06 3.93 -18.85
C ARG A 87 -10.40 2.45 -18.68
N GLU A 88 -10.29 1.90 -17.48
CA GLU A 88 -10.75 0.53 -17.16
C GLU A 88 -12.26 0.39 -17.35
N CYS A 89 -13.05 1.32 -16.79
CA CYS A 89 -14.50 1.38 -17.03
C CYS A 89 -14.84 1.51 -18.51
N SER A 90 -14.06 2.32 -19.24
CA SER A 90 -14.29 2.54 -20.67
C SER A 90 -13.98 1.31 -21.51
N ARG A 91 -12.96 0.52 -21.14
CA ARG A 91 -12.68 -0.78 -21.79
C ARG A 91 -13.83 -1.75 -21.57
N LEU A 92 -14.34 -1.84 -20.35
CA LEU A 92 -15.51 -2.66 -20.04
C LEU A 92 -16.72 -2.22 -20.87
N LEU A 93 -16.98 -0.91 -20.96
CA LEU A 93 -18.11 -0.41 -21.73
C LEU A 93 -18.00 -0.70 -23.23
N ILE A 94 -16.79 -0.57 -23.81
CA ILE A 94 -16.55 -0.92 -25.21
C ILE A 94 -16.85 -2.39 -25.46
N GLU A 95 -16.43 -3.27 -24.56
CA GLU A 95 -16.67 -4.71 -24.69
C GLU A 95 -18.15 -5.06 -24.51
N MET A 96 -18.83 -4.43 -23.55
CA MET A 96 -20.29 -4.56 -23.36
C MET A 96 -21.07 -4.16 -24.62
N ARG A 97 -20.65 -3.08 -25.30
CA ARG A 97 -21.27 -2.64 -26.58
C ARG A 97 -21.08 -3.65 -27.70
N ARG A 98 -19.98 -4.41 -27.67
CA ARG A 98 -19.73 -5.51 -28.63
C ARG A 98 -20.65 -6.70 -28.36
N HIS A 99 -20.79 -7.11 -27.10
CA HIS A 99 -21.66 -8.24 -26.72
C HIS A 99 -23.15 -7.96 -26.90
N THR A 100 -23.59 -6.73 -26.65
CA THR A 100 -25.00 -6.33 -26.76
C THR A 100 -25.38 -5.80 -28.13
N GLU A 101 -24.41 -5.68 -29.05
CA GLU A 101 -24.54 -5.04 -30.38
C GLU A 101 -25.06 -3.59 -30.36
N LYS A 102 -25.10 -2.96 -29.18
CA LYS A 102 -25.61 -1.60 -28.98
C LYS A 102 -24.46 -0.59 -28.98
N LYS A 103 -24.18 0.03 -30.13
CA LYS A 103 -23.08 1.01 -30.28
C LYS A 103 -23.10 2.19 -29.29
N ASN A 104 -24.30 2.64 -28.89
CA ASN A 104 -24.49 3.80 -28.01
C ASN A 104 -24.93 3.43 -26.58
N LEU A 105 -24.70 2.20 -26.13
CA LEU A 105 -25.02 1.79 -24.75
C LEU A 105 -24.27 2.68 -23.74
N PRO A 106 -24.96 3.41 -22.84
CA PRO A 106 -24.31 4.17 -21.78
C PRO A 106 -23.94 3.23 -20.61
N PHE A 107 -22.94 3.61 -19.81
CA PHE A 107 -22.53 2.81 -18.64
C PHE A 107 -23.67 2.62 -17.64
N PHE A 108 -24.59 3.58 -17.55
CA PHE A 108 -25.77 3.50 -16.69
C PHE A 108 -26.64 2.24 -16.95
N GLU A 109 -26.79 1.83 -18.20
CA GLU A 109 -27.63 0.69 -18.57
C GLU A 109 -26.96 -0.66 -18.25
N ILE A 110 -25.63 -0.71 -18.16
CA ILE A 110 -24.92 -1.96 -17.86
C ILE A 110 -25.08 -2.38 -16.39
N LEU A 111 -25.48 -1.45 -15.52
CA LEU A 111 -25.71 -1.70 -14.09
C LEU A 111 -27.07 -2.35 -13.84
N ASN A 112 -27.33 -3.45 -14.55
CA ASN A 112 -28.56 -4.20 -14.49
C ASN A 112 -28.24 -5.65 -14.11
N PRO A 113 -28.94 -6.25 -13.11
CA PRO A 113 -28.77 -7.66 -12.74
C PRO A 113 -28.82 -8.63 -13.92
N MET A 114 -29.68 -8.38 -14.91
CA MET A 114 -29.85 -9.23 -16.09
C MET A 114 -28.63 -9.23 -17.03
N LEU A 115 -27.78 -8.20 -16.94
CA LEU A 115 -26.56 -8.09 -17.73
C LEU A 115 -25.32 -8.54 -16.95
N PHE A 116 -25.48 -9.05 -15.72
CA PHE A 116 -24.36 -9.42 -14.87
C PHE A 116 -23.42 -10.44 -15.53
N ASP A 117 -23.96 -11.49 -16.13
CA ASP A 117 -23.14 -12.52 -16.80
C ASP A 117 -22.41 -11.96 -18.02
N THR A 118 -23.05 -11.01 -18.74
CA THR A 118 -22.41 -10.29 -19.85
C THR A 118 -21.28 -9.38 -19.34
N VAL A 119 -21.44 -8.76 -18.17
CA VAL A 119 -20.39 -7.97 -17.52
C VAL A 119 -19.22 -8.86 -17.11
N VAL A 120 -19.48 -10.05 -16.57
CA VAL A 120 -18.46 -11.04 -16.23
C VAL A 120 -17.70 -11.49 -17.47
N ALA A 121 -18.41 -11.87 -18.54
CA ALA A 121 -17.79 -12.26 -19.81
C ALA A 121 -16.93 -11.14 -20.40
N SER A 122 -17.44 -9.91 -20.41
CA SER A 122 -16.71 -8.73 -20.87
C SER A 122 -15.46 -8.46 -20.00
N ALA A 123 -15.57 -8.64 -18.69
CA ALA A 123 -14.46 -8.48 -17.76
C ALA A 123 -13.36 -9.54 -17.97
N ARG A 124 -13.72 -10.79 -18.25
CA ARG A 124 -12.80 -11.88 -18.62
C ARG A 124 -12.02 -11.54 -19.89
N ILE A 125 -12.69 -11.02 -20.92
CA ILE A 125 -12.05 -10.63 -22.18
C ILE A 125 -11.04 -9.49 -21.97
N ILE A 126 -11.44 -8.40 -21.30
CA ILE A 126 -10.54 -7.23 -21.12
C ILE A 126 -9.37 -7.53 -20.17
N SER A 127 -9.52 -8.50 -19.28
CA SER A 127 -8.43 -8.98 -18.41
C SER A 127 -7.58 -10.07 -19.06
N GLY A 128 -7.97 -10.54 -20.25
CA GLY A 128 -7.27 -11.57 -21.02
C GLY A 128 -7.29 -12.93 -20.33
N TYR A 129 -8.45 -13.34 -19.84
CA TYR A 129 -8.67 -14.69 -19.32
C TYR A 129 -8.57 -15.73 -20.44
N ASN A 130 -7.92 -16.85 -20.15
CA ASN A 130 -7.86 -18.02 -21.02
C ASN A 130 -8.65 -19.16 -20.36
N ASP A 131 -9.68 -19.67 -21.04
CA ASP A 131 -10.56 -20.72 -20.52
C ASP A 131 -9.87 -22.09 -20.37
N GLU A 132 -8.87 -22.41 -21.21
CA GLU A 132 -8.11 -23.67 -21.15
C GLU A 132 -7.16 -23.67 -19.96
N THR A 133 -6.36 -22.61 -19.81
CA THR A 133 -5.33 -22.53 -18.77
C THR A 133 -5.83 -21.94 -17.46
N LYS A 134 -7.04 -21.34 -17.45
CA LYS A 134 -7.64 -20.62 -16.32
C LYS A 134 -6.77 -19.48 -15.76
N ILE A 135 -5.98 -18.85 -16.61
CA ILE A 135 -5.02 -17.79 -16.26
C ILE A 135 -5.46 -16.46 -16.85
N TYR A 136 -5.20 -15.35 -16.14
CA TYR A 136 -5.46 -14.00 -16.65
C TYR A 136 -4.18 -13.38 -17.20
N LYS A 137 -4.25 -12.61 -18.29
CA LYS A 137 -3.12 -11.76 -18.70
C LYS A 137 -2.90 -10.59 -17.73
N ALA A 138 -3.99 -10.02 -17.24
CA ALA A 138 -4.00 -8.87 -16.32
C ALA A 138 -4.89 -9.15 -15.08
N PRO A 139 -4.47 -10.04 -14.17
CA PRO A 139 -5.28 -10.43 -13.01
C PRO A 139 -5.62 -9.27 -12.07
N SER A 140 -4.73 -8.29 -11.89
CA SER A 140 -5.04 -7.09 -11.07
C SER A 140 -6.20 -6.27 -11.62
N LEU A 141 -6.36 -6.19 -12.95
CA LEU A 141 -7.50 -5.51 -13.57
C LEU A 141 -8.80 -6.25 -13.22
N ALA A 142 -8.79 -7.58 -13.35
CA ALA A 142 -9.93 -8.44 -13.05
C ALA A 142 -10.42 -8.26 -11.60
N MET A 143 -9.48 -8.18 -10.65
CA MET A 143 -9.79 -7.90 -9.24
C MET A 143 -10.36 -6.49 -9.02
N HIS A 144 -9.70 -5.45 -9.56
CA HIS A 144 -10.08 -4.06 -9.29
C HIS A 144 -11.41 -3.66 -9.93
N LEU A 145 -11.83 -4.32 -11.01
CA LEU A 145 -13.11 -4.07 -11.67
C LEU A 145 -14.30 -4.30 -10.73
N GLY A 146 -14.28 -5.38 -9.95
CA GLY A 146 -15.36 -5.66 -8.98
C GLY A 146 -15.52 -4.54 -7.96
N THR A 147 -14.42 -4.04 -7.39
CA THR A 147 -14.44 -2.90 -6.46
C THR A 147 -14.93 -1.62 -7.15
N THR A 148 -14.50 -1.39 -8.38
CA THR A 148 -14.87 -0.21 -9.17
C THR A 148 -16.36 -0.21 -9.50
N LEU A 149 -16.93 -1.36 -9.89
CA LEU A 149 -18.36 -1.52 -10.17
C LEU A 149 -19.21 -1.20 -8.93
N LYS A 150 -18.81 -1.68 -7.74
CA LYS A 150 -19.50 -1.35 -6.48
C LYS A 150 -19.53 0.16 -6.23
N GLN A 151 -18.38 0.82 -6.38
CA GLN A 151 -18.27 2.27 -6.21
C GLN A 151 -19.12 3.04 -7.22
N ILE A 152 -19.22 2.55 -8.45
CA ILE A 152 -20.07 3.17 -9.48
C ILE A 152 -21.55 2.94 -9.19
N CYS A 153 -21.96 1.79 -8.65
CA CYS A 153 -23.34 1.56 -8.22
C CYS A 153 -23.77 2.53 -7.12
N ASP A 154 -22.89 2.75 -6.14
CA ASP A 154 -23.14 3.69 -5.04
C ASP A 154 -23.20 5.13 -5.54
N LEU A 155 -22.28 5.51 -6.43
CA LEU A 155 -22.30 6.80 -7.08
C LEU A 155 -23.59 7.01 -7.89
N CYS A 156 -23.98 6.03 -8.70
CA CYS A 156 -25.18 6.10 -9.52
C CYS A 156 -26.42 6.25 -8.65
N SER A 157 -26.52 5.49 -7.56
CA SER A 157 -27.62 5.60 -6.60
C SER A 157 -27.70 7.00 -5.99
N HIS A 158 -26.56 7.57 -5.59
CA HIS A 158 -26.48 8.91 -5.01
C HIS A 158 -26.83 10.01 -6.03
N LEU A 159 -26.40 9.88 -7.29
CA LEU A 159 -26.74 10.82 -8.36
C LEU A 159 -28.23 10.80 -8.69
N LEU A 160 -28.85 9.60 -8.70
CA LEU A 160 -30.30 9.45 -8.86
C LEU A 160 -31.09 10.06 -7.71
N MET A 161 -30.66 9.86 -6.46
CA MET A 161 -31.30 10.46 -5.28
C MET A 161 -31.18 12.00 -5.24
N LYS A 162 -30.19 12.56 -5.94
CA LYS A 162 -29.94 14.01 -6.01
C LYS A 162 -30.55 14.68 -7.24
N ASP A 163 -31.28 13.94 -8.06
CA ASP A 163 -31.88 14.45 -9.29
C ASP A 163 -30.88 15.16 -10.21
N HIS A 164 -29.69 14.56 -10.33
CA HIS A 164 -28.61 15.15 -11.11
C HIS A 164 -28.97 15.19 -12.61
N PRO A 165 -28.82 16.33 -13.31
CA PRO A 165 -29.31 16.52 -14.69
C PRO A 165 -28.69 15.54 -15.71
N ASP A 166 -27.45 15.14 -15.50
CA ASP A 166 -26.74 14.18 -16.38
C ASP A 166 -27.27 12.73 -16.32
N ILE A 167 -28.10 12.36 -15.33
CA ILE A 167 -28.65 11.00 -15.20
C ILE A 167 -30.17 11.09 -15.07
N PHE A 168 -30.87 10.78 -16.16
CA PHE A 168 -32.32 10.80 -16.21
C PHE A 168 -32.89 9.38 -16.15
N CYS A 169 -33.90 9.19 -15.29
CA CYS A 169 -34.65 7.95 -15.21
C CYS A 169 -36.10 8.26 -14.83
N ASN A 170 -37.05 7.69 -15.57
CA ASN A 170 -38.49 7.85 -15.32
C ASN A 170 -38.92 7.19 -14.00
N ASP A 171 -38.44 5.98 -13.74
CA ASP A 171 -38.74 5.21 -12.53
C ASP A 171 -37.48 5.06 -11.66
N LYS A 172 -37.25 6.07 -10.81
CA LYS A 172 -36.09 6.13 -9.92
C LYS A 172 -36.10 4.96 -8.92
N ASP A 173 -37.25 4.59 -8.39
CA ASP A 173 -37.36 3.55 -7.36
C ASP A 173 -37.08 2.17 -7.92
N ALA A 174 -37.59 1.85 -9.11
CA ALA A 174 -37.23 0.61 -9.79
C ALA A 174 -35.73 0.58 -10.08
N LYS A 175 -35.15 1.67 -10.60
CA LYS A 175 -33.73 1.69 -10.92
C LYS A 175 -32.83 1.57 -9.69
N LEU A 176 -33.20 2.20 -8.58
CA LEU A 176 -32.49 2.04 -7.30
C LEU A 176 -32.55 0.59 -6.79
N LYS A 177 -33.68 -0.10 -6.97
CA LYS A 177 -33.78 -1.54 -6.66
C LYS A 177 -32.90 -2.39 -7.56
N GLU A 178 -32.86 -2.10 -8.87
CA GLU A 178 -31.95 -2.77 -9.82
C GLU A 178 -30.49 -2.60 -9.41
N LEU A 179 -30.06 -1.37 -9.12
CA LEU A 179 -28.69 -1.06 -8.71
C LEU A 179 -28.30 -1.79 -7.41
N LYS A 180 -29.20 -1.86 -6.43
CA LYS A 180 -28.99 -2.64 -5.20
C LYS A 180 -28.82 -4.12 -5.48
N ARG A 181 -29.67 -4.71 -6.34
CA ARG A 181 -29.58 -6.11 -6.75
C ARG A 181 -28.28 -6.39 -7.51
N PHE A 182 -27.89 -5.51 -8.44
CA PHE A 182 -26.64 -5.65 -9.19
C PHE A 182 -25.41 -5.55 -8.27
N LYS A 183 -25.38 -4.56 -7.37
CA LYS A 183 -24.32 -4.44 -6.36
C LYS A 183 -24.23 -5.70 -5.48
N LEU A 184 -25.37 -6.30 -5.11
CA LEU A 184 -25.40 -7.55 -4.36
C LEU A 184 -24.75 -8.69 -5.15
N LEU A 185 -25.07 -8.84 -6.45
CA LEU A 185 -24.43 -9.83 -7.33
C LEU A 185 -22.92 -9.61 -7.44
N VAL A 186 -22.47 -8.37 -7.63
CA VAL A 186 -21.03 -8.04 -7.66
C VAL A 186 -20.36 -8.33 -6.30
N ASN A 187 -21.08 -8.24 -5.19
CA ASN A 187 -20.53 -8.58 -3.88
C ASN A 187 -20.42 -10.09 -3.65
N SER A 188 -21.44 -10.85 -4.03
CA SER A 188 -21.51 -12.30 -3.76
C SER A 188 -20.82 -13.14 -4.84
N GLN A 189 -21.03 -12.84 -6.12
CA GLN A 189 -20.64 -13.71 -7.23
C GLN A 189 -19.30 -13.35 -7.87
N TRP A 190 -18.85 -12.10 -7.77
CA TRP A 190 -17.60 -11.68 -8.42
C TRP A 190 -16.36 -12.45 -7.93
N SER A 191 -16.36 -12.91 -6.67
CA SER A 191 -15.29 -13.76 -6.13
C SER A 191 -15.23 -15.13 -6.80
N PHE A 192 -16.39 -15.74 -7.04
CA PHE A 192 -16.49 -17.06 -7.67
C PHE A 192 -16.16 -16.97 -9.16
N GLU A 193 -16.65 -15.94 -9.83
CA GLU A 193 -16.50 -15.80 -11.28
C GLU A 193 -15.11 -15.32 -11.72
N ILE A 194 -14.49 -14.43 -10.94
CA ILE A 194 -13.30 -13.69 -11.39
C ILE A 194 -12.22 -13.61 -10.31
N SER A 195 -12.50 -13.00 -9.16
CA SER A 195 -11.43 -12.56 -8.26
C SER A 195 -10.63 -13.70 -7.63
N SER A 196 -11.24 -14.86 -7.33
CA SER A 196 -10.53 -15.97 -6.69
C SER A 196 -9.38 -16.49 -7.56
N LEU A 197 -9.65 -16.78 -8.83
CA LEU A 197 -8.65 -17.20 -9.81
C LEU A 197 -7.64 -16.08 -10.09
N ALA A 198 -8.07 -14.82 -10.18
CA ALA A 198 -7.16 -13.70 -10.37
C ALA A 198 -6.18 -13.52 -9.19
N VAL A 199 -6.63 -13.75 -7.95
CA VAL A 199 -5.76 -13.74 -6.76
C VAL A 199 -4.75 -14.87 -6.80
N LYS A 200 -5.19 -16.09 -7.14
CA LYS A 200 -4.29 -17.25 -7.29
C LYS A 200 -3.24 -16.99 -8.36
N ASP A 201 -3.66 -16.56 -9.55
CA ASP A 201 -2.76 -16.22 -10.65
C ASP A 201 -1.75 -15.12 -10.28
N LEU A 202 -2.13 -14.12 -9.47
CA LEU A 202 -1.19 -13.13 -8.95
C LEU A 202 -0.15 -13.74 -8.00
N ALA A 203 -0.59 -14.60 -7.08
CA ALA A 203 0.31 -15.32 -6.19
C ALA A 203 1.24 -16.26 -6.99
N GLU A 204 0.68 -16.93 -7.99
CA GLU A 204 1.39 -17.85 -8.86
C GLU A 204 2.33 -17.17 -9.88
N LYS A 205 2.13 -15.90 -10.18
CA LYS A 205 3.14 -15.12 -10.92
C LYS A 205 4.23 -14.60 -10.01
N LYS A 206 3.92 -14.44 -8.73
CA LYS A 206 4.86 -13.93 -7.73
C LYS A 206 5.87 -15.00 -7.31
N TRP A 207 5.45 -16.24 -7.07
CA TRP A 207 6.34 -17.35 -6.65
C TRP A 207 7.27 -17.87 -7.77
N ASN A 208 6.88 -17.74 -9.05
CA ASN A 208 7.57 -18.30 -10.22
C ASN A 208 8.70 -17.36 -10.69
N LYS A 209 8.73 -16.14 -10.17
CA LYS A 209 9.69 -15.12 -10.57
C LYS A 209 10.74 -15.00 -9.47
N PRO A 210 12.02 -15.34 -9.74
CA PRO A 210 13.07 -15.21 -8.74
C PRO A 210 13.15 -13.76 -8.28
N VAL A 211 13.21 -13.55 -6.97
CA VAL A 211 13.24 -12.22 -6.38
C VAL A 211 14.65 -11.65 -6.52
N LEU A 212 14.88 -11.01 -7.67
CA LEU A 212 16.15 -10.36 -7.95
C LEU A 212 16.37 -9.15 -7.03
N LEU A 213 17.32 -9.28 -6.11
CA LEU A 213 17.84 -8.18 -5.29
C LEU A 213 19.15 -7.63 -5.89
N PRO A 214 19.38 -6.30 -5.82
CA PRO A 214 20.61 -5.71 -6.29
C PRO A 214 21.79 -6.13 -5.40
N LEU A 215 22.88 -6.55 -6.04
CA LEU A 215 24.13 -6.87 -5.35
C LEU A 215 24.76 -5.61 -4.75
N THR A 216 25.41 -5.72 -3.60
CA THR A 216 26.11 -4.59 -2.96
C THR A 216 27.17 -3.99 -3.89
N LYS A 217 27.89 -4.83 -4.65
CA LYS A 217 28.86 -4.39 -5.67
C LYS A 217 28.21 -3.51 -6.74
N ASP A 218 27.05 -3.90 -7.25
CA ASP A 218 26.29 -3.13 -8.24
C ASP A 218 25.74 -1.83 -7.66
N ILE A 219 25.31 -1.83 -6.40
CA ILE A 219 24.86 -0.62 -5.69
C ILE A 219 26.00 0.41 -5.58
N ILE A 220 27.23 -0.04 -5.32
CA ILE A 220 28.41 0.84 -5.25
C ILE A 220 28.73 1.41 -6.64
N LYS A 221 28.79 0.57 -7.69
CA LYS A 221 28.97 1.04 -9.08
C LYS A 221 27.91 2.07 -9.47
N PHE A 222 26.65 1.79 -9.14
CA PHE A 222 25.52 2.69 -9.34
C PHE A 222 25.68 4.02 -8.61
N ARG A 223 26.05 3.99 -7.32
CA ARG A 223 26.31 5.20 -6.54
C ARG A 223 27.42 6.03 -7.17
N ASN A 224 28.54 5.40 -7.49
CA ASN A 224 29.72 6.09 -8.03
C ASN A 224 29.39 6.75 -9.37
N GLN A 225 28.63 6.08 -10.24
CA GLN A 225 28.17 6.68 -11.49
C GLN A 225 27.32 7.94 -11.27
N ILE A 226 26.44 7.93 -10.27
CA ILE A 226 25.61 9.10 -9.96
C ILE A 226 26.47 10.23 -9.36
N VAL A 227 27.40 9.91 -8.46
CA VAL A 227 28.30 10.90 -7.83
C VAL A 227 29.17 11.56 -8.89
N ASN A 228 29.84 10.78 -9.75
CA ASN A 228 30.67 11.31 -10.84
C ASN A 228 29.84 12.21 -11.77
N CYS A 229 28.63 11.76 -12.14
CA CYS A 229 27.73 12.59 -12.95
C CYS A 229 27.32 13.88 -12.22
N ALA A 230 27.10 13.84 -10.91
CA ALA A 230 26.77 15.01 -10.12
C ALA A 230 27.92 16.00 -10.09
N GLU A 231 29.13 15.55 -9.77
CA GLU A 231 30.33 16.40 -9.62
C GLU A 231 30.72 17.07 -10.94
N THR A 232 30.82 16.32 -12.04
CA THR A 232 31.14 16.89 -13.36
C THR A 232 30.12 17.95 -13.79
N ASN A 233 28.82 17.68 -13.59
CA ASN A 233 27.79 18.65 -13.98
C ASN A 233 27.64 19.79 -12.98
N PHE A 234 28.04 19.60 -11.72
CA PHE A 234 28.07 20.65 -10.71
C PHE A 234 29.14 21.69 -11.03
N GLU A 235 30.34 21.26 -11.42
CA GLU A 235 31.42 22.17 -11.87
C GLU A 235 31.01 22.96 -13.13
N LEU A 236 30.46 22.27 -14.14
CA LEU A 236 29.95 22.93 -15.35
C LEU A 236 28.86 23.97 -15.03
N LEU A 237 27.99 23.66 -14.05
CA LEU A 237 26.91 24.54 -13.65
C LEU A 237 27.39 25.72 -12.79
N GLN A 238 28.48 25.56 -12.05
CA GLN A 238 29.14 26.68 -11.36
C GLN A 238 29.76 27.67 -12.35
N GLN A 239 30.30 27.19 -13.46
CA GLN A 239 30.86 28.02 -14.53
C GLN A 239 29.78 28.72 -15.35
N ASP A 240 28.73 28.00 -15.75
CA ASP A 240 27.61 28.55 -16.52
C ASP A 240 26.27 28.19 -15.88
N TRP A 241 25.67 29.18 -15.21
CA TRP A 241 24.39 29.04 -14.52
C TRP A 241 23.22 28.88 -15.49
N THR A 242 23.39 29.16 -16.78
CA THR A 242 22.33 29.04 -17.81
C THR A 242 22.28 27.65 -18.45
N ASN A 243 23.23 26.76 -18.12
CA ASN A 243 23.33 25.43 -18.70
C ASN A 243 22.19 24.50 -18.23
N GLN A 244 21.13 24.41 -19.03
CA GLN A 244 19.96 23.59 -18.74
C GLN A 244 20.26 22.09 -18.63
N GLN A 245 21.25 21.59 -19.38
CA GLN A 245 21.59 20.16 -19.36
C GLN A 245 22.34 19.80 -18.09
N ALA A 246 23.34 20.59 -17.71
CA ALA A 246 24.08 20.43 -16.47
C ALA A 246 23.15 20.53 -15.26
N PHE A 247 22.28 21.55 -15.24
CA PHE A 247 21.25 21.71 -14.21
C PHE A 247 20.36 20.47 -14.07
N LYS A 248 19.84 19.96 -15.20
CA LYS A 248 19.01 18.75 -15.21
C LYS A 248 19.77 17.55 -14.64
N LYS A 249 21.04 17.36 -15.01
CA LYS A 249 21.88 16.25 -14.53
C LYS A 249 22.19 16.36 -13.04
N VAL A 250 22.42 17.56 -12.51
CA VAL A 250 22.61 17.79 -11.07
C VAL A 250 21.33 17.43 -10.30
N ILE A 251 20.15 17.88 -10.74
CA ILE A 251 18.88 17.52 -10.08
C ILE A 251 18.58 16.02 -10.18
N ASP A 252 18.75 15.43 -11.37
CA ASP A 252 18.56 14.00 -11.60
C ASP A 252 19.45 13.18 -10.64
N SER A 253 20.70 13.62 -10.46
CA SER A 253 21.68 12.97 -9.56
C SER A 253 21.32 13.18 -8.09
N ALA A 254 20.99 14.40 -7.68
CA ALA A 254 20.57 14.71 -6.32
C ALA A 254 19.35 13.88 -5.89
N LEU A 255 18.31 13.82 -6.73
CA LEU A 255 17.12 12.99 -6.48
C LEU A 255 17.49 11.51 -6.32
N SER A 256 18.33 11.00 -7.22
CA SER A 256 18.74 9.59 -7.21
C SER A 256 19.57 9.25 -5.98
N LEU A 257 20.50 10.12 -5.57
CA LEU A 257 21.30 9.97 -4.35
C LEU A 257 20.43 10.05 -3.10
N THR A 258 19.43 10.95 -3.04
CA THR A 258 18.50 11.02 -1.91
C THR A 258 17.68 9.74 -1.78
N ILE A 259 17.14 9.22 -2.89
CA ILE A 259 16.38 7.95 -2.90
C ILE A 259 17.27 6.79 -2.51
N LEU A 260 18.48 6.74 -3.06
CA LEU A 260 19.46 5.69 -2.78
C LEU A 260 19.80 5.71 -1.29
N PHE A 261 20.24 6.83 -0.73
CA PHE A 261 20.65 6.94 0.67
C PHE A 261 19.53 6.55 1.64
N ASN A 262 18.32 7.08 1.45
CA ASN A 262 17.22 6.81 2.38
C ASN A 262 16.49 5.48 2.14
N ARG A 263 16.74 4.82 1.00
CA ARG A 263 15.99 3.62 0.55
C ARG A 263 14.46 3.81 0.55
N ARG A 264 14.01 5.07 0.41
CA ARG A 264 12.59 5.50 0.39
C ARG A 264 11.90 5.10 -0.92
N LYS A 265 10.57 5.04 -0.92
CA LYS A 265 9.81 4.89 -2.17
C LYS A 265 10.02 6.14 -3.03
N ILE A 266 10.00 5.98 -4.35
CA ILE A 266 10.13 7.12 -5.29
C ILE A 266 9.12 8.24 -4.99
N GLY A 267 7.87 7.88 -4.67
CA GLY A 267 6.79 8.82 -4.40
C GLY A 267 6.92 9.54 -3.05
N ASP A 268 7.82 9.11 -2.18
CA ASP A 268 8.10 9.81 -0.93
C ASP A 268 9.09 10.97 -1.16
N VAL A 269 10.00 10.83 -2.14
CA VAL A 269 11.10 11.77 -2.38
C VAL A 269 10.85 12.71 -3.56
N GLN A 270 10.33 12.20 -4.69
CA GLN A 270 10.18 13.01 -5.91
C GLN A 270 9.15 14.16 -5.78
N TYR A 271 8.27 14.10 -4.77
CA TYR A 271 7.25 15.10 -4.50
C TYR A 271 7.61 16.08 -3.37
N VAL A 272 8.82 16.01 -2.82
CA VAL A 272 9.28 16.95 -1.80
C VAL A 272 9.20 18.37 -2.35
N THR A 273 8.65 19.28 -1.55
CA THR A 273 8.51 20.70 -1.93
C THR A 273 9.69 21.51 -1.42
N ILE A 274 9.94 22.65 -2.08
CA ILE A 274 10.96 23.61 -1.64
C ILE A 274 10.65 24.11 -0.23
N ASP A 275 9.37 24.43 0.03
CA ASP A 275 8.90 24.84 1.37
C ASP A 275 9.22 23.78 2.44
N SER A 276 8.97 22.49 2.17
CA SER A 276 9.34 21.42 3.11
C SER A 276 10.85 21.31 3.35
N TYR A 277 11.67 21.55 2.32
CA TYR A 277 13.13 21.51 2.44
C TYR A 277 13.69 22.74 3.18
N LEU A 278 13.13 23.92 2.95
CA LEU A 278 13.54 25.18 3.60
C LEU A 278 13.03 25.30 5.03
N LYS A 279 11.89 24.68 5.34
CA LYS A 279 11.41 24.52 6.71
C LYS A 279 12.41 23.66 7.47
N ASN A 280 13.33 24.33 8.14
CA ASN A 280 14.09 23.74 9.22
C ASN A 280 13.07 23.45 10.33
N PHE A 281 12.55 22.23 10.35
CA PHE A 281 12.23 21.62 11.64
C PHE A 281 13.58 21.41 12.31
N ALA A 282 14.17 22.49 12.82
CA ALA A 282 15.09 22.38 13.94
C ALA A 282 14.31 21.52 14.92
N CYS A 283 14.79 20.29 15.10
CA CYS A 283 14.26 19.50 16.18
C CYS A 283 14.52 20.39 17.40
N VAL A 284 13.47 20.76 18.12
CA VAL A 284 13.66 21.33 19.45
C VAL A 284 14.12 20.12 20.27
N ASP A 285 15.39 19.76 20.06
CA ASP A 285 16.01 18.63 20.70
C ASP A 285 16.12 19.03 22.15
N GLN A 286 15.37 18.34 23.00
CA GLN A 286 15.60 18.38 24.44
C GLN A 286 17.05 17.97 24.66
N THR A 287 17.82 18.85 25.32
CA THR A 287 19.26 18.71 25.57
C THR A 287 19.61 17.33 26.15
N GLU A 288 18.72 16.78 26.97
CA GLU A 288 18.85 15.48 27.61
C GLU A 288 18.94 14.32 26.60
N TYR A 289 18.27 14.42 25.45
CA TYR A 289 18.37 13.39 24.40
C TYR A 289 19.67 13.49 23.63
N LEU A 290 20.18 14.70 23.39
CA LEU A 290 21.46 14.89 22.73
C LEU A 290 22.62 14.39 23.59
N GLU A 291 22.53 14.52 24.91
CA GLU A 291 23.54 14.02 25.86
C GLU A 291 23.62 12.50 25.92
N GLN A 292 22.51 11.79 25.64
CA GLN A 292 22.48 10.33 25.56
C GLN A 292 23.11 9.76 24.29
N LEU A 293 23.26 10.57 23.24
CA LEU A 293 23.89 10.14 21.99
C LEU A 293 25.41 10.02 22.16
N THR A 294 25.98 9.01 21.54
CA THR A 294 27.44 8.91 21.40
C THR A 294 27.97 10.07 20.54
N GLU A 295 29.26 10.40 20.68
CA GLU A 295 29.90 11.45 19.88
C GLU A 295 29.76 11.19 18.36
N SER A 296 29.79 9.92 17.96
CA SER A 296 29.56 9.54 16.56
C SER A 296 28.13 9.86 16.09
N GLU A 297 27.12 9.61 16.92
CA GLU A 297 25.72 9.89 16.61
C GLU A 297 25.42 11.39 16.61
N LYS A 298 26.03 12.15 17.52
CA LYS A 298 25.99 13.63 17.50
C LYS A 298 26.60 14.20 16.22
N LEU A 299 27.73 13.64 15.76
CA LEU A 299 28.33 14.07 14.50
C LEU A 299 27.42 13.74 13.31
N LEU A 300 26.80 12.55 13.32
CA LEU A 300 25.87 12.13 12.26
C LEU A 300 24.61 12.98 12.24
N SER A 301 24.03 13.31 13.39
CA SER A 301 22.82 14.16 13.49
C SER A 301 23.08 15.56 12.94
N ASN A 302 24.28 16.12 13.17
CA ASN A 302 24.70 17.40 12.62
C ASN A 302 25.09 17.35 11.13
N THR A 303 25.38 16.16 10.59
CA THR A 303 25.82 16.00 9.21
C THR A 303 24.64 15.96 8.23
N TYR A 304 23.52 15.34 8.61
CA TYR A 304 22.38 15.18 7.73
C TYR A 304 21.30 16.22 7.99
N LYS A 305 20.85 16.90 6.93
CA LYS A 305 19.66 17.73 7.03
C LYS A 305 18.42 16.86 7.07
N ARG A 306 17.66 16.96 8.17
CA ARG A 306 16.40 16.25 8.39
C ARG A 306 15.22 17.05 7.83
N VAL A 307 14.53 16.50 6.84
CA VAL A 307 13.35 17.12 6.21
C VAL A 307 12.10 16.29 6.46
N VAL A 308 11.02 16.93 6.91
CA VAL A 308 9.72 16.27 7.07
C VAL A 308 8.84 16.56 5.86
N ALA A 309 8.39 15.51 5.17
CA ALA A 309 7.51 15.60 4.00
C ALA A 309 6.21 14.79 4.17
N GLY A 310 5.27 14.95 3.25
CA GLY A 310 3.96 14.25 3.30
C GLY A 310 3.93 12.92 2.53
N GLY A 311 3.95 11.80 3.24
CA GLY A 311 3.82 10.44 2.68
C GLY A 311 2.36 10.01 2.46
N LYS A 312 2.13 8.80 1.93
CA LYS A 312 0.78 8.26 1.65
C LYS A 312 -0.14 8.38 2.87
N GLY A 313 -1.40 8.76 2.65
CA GLY A 313 -2.40 8.91 3.73
C GLY A 313 -2.13 10.08 4.68
N SER A 314 -1.45 11.13 4.20
CA SER A 314 -1.08 12.31 5.00
C SER A 314 -0.17 12.00 6.20
N ARG A 315 0.55 10.87 6.17
CA ARG A 315 1.52 10.52 7.21
C ARG A 315 2.82 11.30 7.02
N PRO A 316 3.43 11.86 8.08
CA PRO A 316 4.74 12.50 7.98
C PRO A 316 5.81 11.46 7.65
N ILE A 317 6.73 11.81 6.76
CA ILE A 317 7.90 11.01 6.39
C ILE A 317 9.17 11.83 6.60
N ILE A 318 10.25 11.17 7.03
CA ILE A 318 11.52 11.83 7.33
C ILE A 318 12.53 11.53 6.22
N ILE A 319 13.11 12.54 5.60
CA ILE A 319 14.11 12.36 4.55
C ILE A 319 15.40 13.01 5.03
N LEU A 320 16.47 12.24 5.00
CA LEU A 320 17.81 12.68 5.37
C LEU A 320 18.57 13.08 4.11
N PHE A 321 19.13 14.28 4.11
CA PHE A 321 19.93 14.81 3.01
C PHE A 321 21.41 14.87 3.41
N PRO A 322 22.30 14.08 2.76
CA PRO A 322 23.75 14.17 2.95
C PRO A 322 24.32 15.53 2.52
N LYS A 323 25.43 15.98 3.13
CA LYS A 323 26.06 17.29 2.85
C LYS A 323 26.37 17.54 1.37
N ASN A 324 26.89 16.55 0.66
CA ASN A 324 27.17 16.67 -0.78
C ASN A 324 25.88 16.91 -1.58
N VAL A 325 24.79 16.22 -1.23
CA VAL A 325 23.48 16.41 -1.87
C VAL A 325 22.88 17.77 -1.50
N GLN A 326 23.07 18.23 -0.25
CA GLN A 326 22.67 19.58 0.17
C GLN A 326 23.36 20.64 -0.69
N ALA A 327 24.68 20.53 -0.92
CA ALA A 327 25.42 21.45 -1.79
C ALA A 327 24.85 21.51 -3.22
N TYR A 328 24.51 20.35 -3.81
CA TYR A 328 23.87 20.29 -5.12
C TYR A 328 22.50 20.99 -5.10
N ILE A 329 21.68 20.72 -4.09
CA ILE A 329 20.35 21.33 -3.94
C ILE A 329 20.47 22.84 -3.74
N ASP A 330 21.37 23.30 -2.89
CA ASP A 330 21.55 24.70 -2.56
C ASP A 330 21.99 25.50 -3.80
N LEU A 331 22.89 24.95 -4.64
CA LEU A 331 23.23 25.54 -5.94
C LEU A 331 21.98 25.62 -6.85
N THR A 332 21.20 24.54 -6.95
CA THR A 332 19.99 24.56 -7.80
C THR A 332 18.94 25.57 -7.32
N LEU A 333 18.83 25.78 -6.00
CA LEU A 333 17.95 26.80 -5.40
C LEU A 333 18.47 28.22 -5.66
N GLN A 334 19.79 28.44 -5.60
CA GLN A 334 20.39 29.74 -5.94
C GLN A 334 20.14 30.09 -7.42
N ILE A 335 20.37 29.15 -8.34
CA ILE A 335 20.12 29.33 -9.77
C ILE A 335 18.65 29.61 -10.02
N ARG A 336 17.75 28.88 -9.36
CA ARG A 336 16.31 29.10 -9.44
C ARG A 336 15.89 30.52 -9.00
N ASN A 337 16.57 31.10 -8.01
CA ASN A 337 16.26 32.44 -7.52
C ASN A 337 16.84 33.56 -8.40
N LYS A 338 18.04 33.33 -8.98
CA LYS A 338 18.75 34.34 -9.80
C LYS A 338 18.46 34.26 -11.30
N THR A 339 17.96 33.13 -11.79
CA THR A 339 17.69 32.92 -13.22
C THR A 339 16.20 32.64 -13.47
N ASN A 340 15.73 32.91 -14.68
CA ASN A 340 14.37 32.55 -15.12
C ASN A 340 14.27 31.13 -15.68
N MET A 341 15.25 30.25 -15.42
CA MET A 341 15.26 28.87 -15.94
C MET A 341 14.18 27.98 -15.33
N LEU A 342 13.61 28.36 -14.19
CA LEU A 342 12.55 27.61 -13.52
C LEU A 342 11.38 28.55 -13.24
N SER A 343 10.18 28.04 -13.49
CA SER A 343 8.96 28.78 -13.15
C SER A 343 8.84 28.93 -11.64
N LYS A 344 8.66 30.17 -11.16
CA LYS A 344 8.44 30.48 -9.74
C LYS A 344 7.23 29.76 -9.14
N GLU A 345 6.26 29.38 -9.98
CA GLU A 345 5.03 28.67 -9.59
C GLU A 345 5.27 27.20 -9.19
N ASN A 346 6.39 26.58 -9.60
CA ASN A 346 6.60 25.14 -9.40
C ASN A 346 7.00 24.81 -7.95
N PRO A 347 6.20 24.13 -7.12
CA PRO A 347 6.52 23.94 -5.70
C PRO A 347 7.57 22.85 -5.43
N TYR A 348 7.92 22.03 -6.43
CA TYR A 348 8.73 20.83 -6.22
C TYR A 348 10.23 21.15 -6.15
N LEU A 349 10.90 20.52 -5.17
CA LEU A 349 12.34 20.61 -4.98
C LEU A 349 13.10 20.07 -6.20
N PHE A 350 12.67 18.90 -6.70
CA PHE A 350 13.24 18.26 -7.88
C PHE A 350 12.35 18.55 -9.09
N SER A 351 12.63 19.64 -9.81
CA SER A 351 11.87 20.09 -10.98
C SER A 351 12.73 20.16 -12.24
N TYR A 352 12.12 19.96 -13.41
CA TYR A 352 12.82 20.13 -14.69
C TYR A 352 12.94 21.63 -15.04
N PRO A 353 13.99 22.03 -15.80
CA PRO A 353 14.04 23.36 -16.41
C PRO A 353 12.77 23.70 -17.18
N ASN A 354 12.38 24.97 -17.17
CA ASN A 354 11.26 25.56 -17.91
C ASN A 354 9.89 24.88 -17.65
N SER A 355 9.73 24.21 -16.50
CA SER A 355 8.52 23.46 -16.16
C SER A 355 7.65 24.18 -15.13
N LYS A 356 6.40 24.51 -15.49
CA LYS A 356 5.46 25.20 -14.58
C LYS A 356 5.06 24.37 -13.35
N SER A 357 4.91 23.05 -13.50
CA SER A 357 4.40 22.18 -12.41
C SER A 357 4.85 20.73 -12.48
N GLN A 358 5.89 20.42 -13.27
CA GLN A 358 6.40 19.06 -13.41
C GLN A 358 7.56 18.79 -12.44
N TRP A 359 7.52 17.62 -11.82
CA TRP A 359 8.59 17.05 -11.02
C TRP A 359 9.43 16.08 -11.87
N VAL A 360 10.65 15.81 -11.40
CA VAL A 360 11.52 14.81 -12.03
C VAL A 360 10.98 13.40 -11.81
N ARG A 361 10.89 12.61 -12.88
CA ARG A 361 10.43 11.22 -12.81
C ARG A 361 11.56 10.30 -12.35
N ALA A 362 11.59 10.01 -11.05
CA ALA A 362 12.64 9.21 -10.42
C ALA A 362 12.81 7.82 -11.06
N ASP A 363 11.72 7.17 -11.48
CA ASP A 363 11.75 5.84 -12.10
C ASP A 363 12.49 5.81 -13.44
N VAL A 364 12.45 6.92 -14.18
CA VAL A 364 13.16 7.08 -15.45
C VAL A 364 14.63 7.37 -15.20
N VAL A 365 14.91 8.30 -14.29
CA VAL A 365 16.27 8.75 -13.98
C VAL A 365 17.10 7.63 -13.35
N ILE A 366 16.55 6.90 -12.36
CA ILE A 366 17.23 5.75 -11.75
C ILE A 366 17.58 4.70 -12.81
N ARG A 367 16.68 4.43 -13.75
CA ARG A 367 16.92 3.47 -14.83
C ARG A 367 18.02 3.93 -15.79
N GLN A 368 18.06 5.23 -16.09
CA GLN A 368 19.14 5.81 -16.91
C GLN A 368 20.50 5.64 -16.23
N PHE A 369 20.60 5.96 -14.94
CA PHE A 369 21.83 5.78 -14.18
C PHE A 369 22.21 4.30 -14.02
N ALA A 370 21.23 3.41 -13.82
CA ALA A 370 21.49 1.99 -13.66
C ALA A 370 22.10 1.39 -14.93
N ASN A 371 21.56 1.75 -16.09
CA ASN A 371 22.10 1.32 -17.38
C ASN A 371 23.48 1.92 -17.66
N ALA A 372 23.77 3.12 -17.14
CA ALA A 372 25.05 3.79 -17.34
C ALA A 372 26.14 3.38 -16.32
N SER A 373 25.81 2.63 -15.26
CA SER A 373 26.73 2.38 -14.15
C SER A 373 27.69 1.21 -14.34
N GLY A 374 27.57 0.44 -15.43
CA GLY A 374 28.34 -0.80 -15.60
C GLY A 374 28.05 -1.87 -14.54
N ALA A 375 26.85 -1.83 -13.95
CA ALA A 375 26.38 -2.86 -13.04
C ALA A 375 26.18 -4.18 -13.80
N GLU A 376 26.42 -5.31 -13.14
CA GLU A 376 26.20 -6.64 -13.73
C GLU A 376 24.71 -6.85 -14.00
N ASN A 377 23.86 -6.36 -13.10
CA ASN A 377 22.41 -6.41 -13.28
C ASN A 377 21.74 -5.04 -13.09
N PRO A 378 21.77 -4.17 -14.12
CA PRO A 378 21.13 -2.85 -14.08
C PRO A 378 19.62 -2.91 -13.80
N VAL A 379 18.96 -3.98 -14.25
CA VAL A 379 17.51 -4.17 -14.08
C VAL A 379 17.16 -4.35 -12.59
N ALA A 380 18.07 -4.89 -11.78
CA ALA A 380 17.90 -5.02 -10.33
C ALA A 380 17.87 -3.67 -9.60
N LEU A 381 18.51 -2.64 -10.15
CA LEU A 381 18.68 -1.32 -9.54
C LEU A 381 17.42 -0.45 -9.68
N THR A 382 16.41 -0.76 -8.88
CA THR A 382 15.17 0.03 -8.78
C THR A 382 14.90 0.40 -7.33
N SER A 383 14.21 1.52 -7.07
CA SER A 383 13.87 1.97 -5.71
C SER A 383 13.15 0.87 -4.90
N ASN A 384 12.20 0.14 -5.49
CA ASN A 384 11.50 -0.94 -4.80
C ASN A 384 12.43 -2.11 -4.42
N ARG A 385 13.36 -2.48 -5.31
CA ARG A 385 14.32 -3.57 -5.05
C ARG A 385 15.43 -3.16 -4.08
N LEU A 386 15.93 -1.94 -4.16
CA LEU A 386 16.86 -1.35 -3.18
C LEU A 386 16.23 -1.33 -1.78
N ARG A 387 14.94 -1.02 -1.71
CA ARG A 387 14.17 -1.03 -0.46
C ARG A 387 13.97 -2.43 0.12
N LYS A 388 13.76 -3.42 -0.73
CA LYS A 388 13.71 -4.84 -0.35
C LYS A 388 15.07 -5.37 0.09
N GLN A 389 16.13 -4.94 -0.60
CA GLN A 389 17.51 -5.30 -0.28
C GLN A 389 17.89 -4.82 1.11
N ILE A 390 17.61 -3.57 1.48
CA ILE A 390 17.93 -3.11 2.84
C ILE A 390 17.12 -3.86 3.90
N ALA A 391 15.83 -4.14 3.66
CA ALA A 391 15.02 -4.91 4.59
C ALA A 391 15.54 -6.35 4.78
N THR A 392 16.08 -6.94 3.73
CA THR A 392 16.71 -8.27 3.75
C THR A 392 18.05 -8.23 4.50
N VAL A 393 18.90 -7.24 4.22
CA VAL A 393 20.18 -7.08 4.91
C VAL A 393 19.99 -6.80 6.40
N MET A 394 18.93 -6.10 6.79
CA MET A 394 18.61 -5.87 8.20
C MET A 394 18.22 -7.15 8.96
N GLN A 395 17.91 -8.27 8.30
CA GLN A 395 17.77 -9.57 8.97
C GLN A 395 19.13 -10.17 9.37
N LEU A 396 20.17 -9.87 8.59
CA LEU A 396 21.53 -10.36 8.83
C LEU A 396 22.23 -9.52 9.91
N ILE A 397 21.80 -8.28 10.09
CA ILE A 397 22.27 -7.41 11.16
C ILE A 397 21.46 -7.77 12.42
N ASN A 398 22.16 -8.11 13.51
CA ASN A 398 21.54 -8.53 14.77
C ASN A 398 20.93 -7.33 15.53
N LEU A 399 19.92 -6.68 14.95
CA LEU A 399 19.19 -5.58 15.56
C LEU A 399 18.27 -6.09 16.67
N SER A 400 18.22 -5.36 17.78
CA SER A 400 17.19 -5.56 18.79
C SER A 400 15.80 -5.31 18.19
N LYS A 401 14.77 -5.87 18.85
CA LYS A 401 13.37 -5.70 18.43
C LYS A 401 12.96 -4.21 18.38
N GLU A 402 13.51 -3.40 19.28
CA GLU A 402 13.21 -1.98 19.36
C GLU A 402 13.86 -1.20 18.21
N GLU A 403 15.13 -1.47 17.90
CA GLU A 403 15.84 -0.88 16.76
C GLU A 403 15.18 -1.25 15.43
N TYR A 404 14.77 -2.51 15.27
CA TYR A 404 14.04 -2.94 14.08
C TYR A 404 12.69 -2.22 13.95
N ALA A 405 11.96 -2.02 15.06
CA ALA A 405 10.71 -1.27 15.06
C ALA A 405 10.93 0.21 14.69
N HIS A 406 11.97 0.85 15.22
CA HIS A 406 12.37 2.21 14.84
C HIS A 406 12.75 2.29 13.37
N PHE A 407 13.48 1.31 12.83
CA PHE A 407 13.80 1.24 11.41
C PHE A 407 12.56 1.07 10.53
N ALA A 408 11.64 0.17 10.89
CA ALA A 408 10.38 -0.02 10.16
C ALA A 408 9.53 1.26 10.15
N GLN A 409 9.45 1.94 11.30
CA GLN A 409 8.77 3.24 11.43
C GLN A 409 9.46 4.32 10.59
N PHE A 410 10.79 4.40 10.63
CA PHE A 410 11.55 5.28 9.75
C PHE A 410 11.18 4.99 8.31
N MET A 411 11.20 3.73 7.89
CA MET A 411 10.79 3.33 6.55
C MET A 411 9.31 3.68 6.25
N GLY A 412 8.46 3.87 7.25
CA GLY A 412 7.06 4.29 7.06
C GLY A 412 6.08 3.12 6.98
N HIS A 413 6.45 1.97 7.56
CA HIS A 413 5.65 0.75 7.63
C HIS A 413 5.45 0.32 9.07
N THR A 414 4.43 -0.50 9.32
CA THR A 414 4.37 -1.27 10.58
C THR A 414 5.39 -2.40 10.51
N GLU A 415 5.85 -2.89 11.67
CA GLU A 415 6.76 -4.05 11.76
C GLU A 415 6.23 -5.24 10.93
N LYS A 416 4.94 -5.60 11.11
CA LYS A 416 4.27 -6.65 10.34
C LYS A 416 4.39 -6.43 8.82
N THR A 417 4.06 -5.22 8.35
CA THR A 417 4.14 -4.88 6.92
C THR A 417 5.58 -4.92 6.40
N HIS A 418 6.56 -4.57 7.24
CA HIS A 418 7.97 -4.60 6.86
C HIS A 418 8.43 -6.04 6.63
N ARG A 419 8.11 -6.93 7.57
CA ARG A 419 8.39 -8.37 7.49
C ARG A 419 7.75 -9.01 6.26
N GLU A 420 6.44 -8.85 6.09
CA GLU A 420 5.70 -9.59 5.05
C GLU A 420 5.95 -9.10 3.61
N TYR A 421 6.24 -7.81 3.43
CA TYR A 421 6.28 -7.20 2.09
C TYR A 421 7.70 -6.86 1.60
N TYR A 422 8.61 -6.52 2.51
CA TYR A 422 9.95 -6.05 2.15
C TYR A 422 11.04 -7.05 2.51
N GLU A 423 10.84 -7.82 3.58
CA GLU A 423 11.76 -8.88 3.96
C GLU A 423 11.58 -10.07 3.01
N ILE A 424 12.69 -10.47 2.40
CA ILE A 424 12.78 -11.63 1.53
C ILE A 424 13.88 -12.47 2.14
N THR A 425 13.51 -13.62 2.69
CA THR A 425 14.50 -14.60 3.09
C THR A 425 15.22 -15.05 1.81
N GLN A 426 16.55 -15.01 1.82
CA GLN A 426 17.33 -15.54 0.69
C GLN A 426 17.12 -17.06 0.64
N ASP A 427 16.74 -17.60 -0.52
CA ASP A 427 16.43 -19.02 -0.68
C ASP A 427 17.57 -19.91 -0.18
N ALA A 428 18.82 -19.56 -0.48
CA ALA A 428 20.00 -20.29 0.00
C ALA A 428 20.16 -20.24 1.53
N TYR A 429 19.87 -19.09 2.16
CA TYR A 429 19.95 -18.95 3.62
C TYR A 429 18.85 -19.75 4.31
N GLN A 430 17.62 -19.67 3.79
CA GLN A 430 16.50 -20.46 4.30
C GLN A 430 16.75 -21.96 4.09
N MET A 431 17.19 -22.35 2.90
CA MET A 431 17.52 -23.73 2.56
C MET A 431 18.58 -24.26 3.51
N ALA A 432 19.69 -23.55 3.74
CA ALA A 432 20.74 -23.98 4.65
C ALA A 432 20.27 -24.09 6.12
N LYS A 433 19.46 -23.13 6.60
CA LYS A 433 18.95 -23.16 7.99
C LYS A 433 17.89 -24.25 8.17
N MET A 434 17.00 -24.45 7.19
CA MET A 434 15.96 -25.47 7.24
C MET A 434 16.52 -26.86 7.00
N SER A 435 17.44 -27.04 6.05
CA SER A 435 18.12 -28.32 5.81
C SER A 435 18.83 -28.80 7.07
N LYS A 436 19.50 -27.88 7.78
CA LYS A 436 20.10 -28.17 9.08
C LYS A 436 19.09 -28.73 10.09
N ILE A 437 17.91 -28.11 10.20
CA ILE A 437 16.83 -28.59 11.08
C ILE A 437 16.32 -29.97 10.62
N LEU A 438 16.09 -30.13 9.31
CA LEU A 438 15.54 -31.36 8.75
C LEU A 438 16.50 -32.55 8.93
N VAL A 439 17.81 -32.35 8.72
CA VAL A 439 18.86 -33.36 8.95
C VAL A 439 18.91 -33.77 10.43
N LEU A 440 18.75 -32.84 11.37
CA LEU A 440 18.69 -33.18 12.80
C LEU A 440 17.47 -34.02 13.17
N PHE A 441 16.33 -33.76 12.52
CA PHE A 441 15.11 -34.54 12.72
C PHE A 441 15.26 -35.94 12.14
N ASP A 442 15.83 -36.06 10.95
CA ASP A 442 16.09 -37.34 10.28
C ASP A 442 17.00 -38.24 11.12
N LYS A 443 18.05 -37.66 11.73
CA LYS A 443 18.97 -38.37 12.64
C LYS A 443 18.42 -38.62 14.04
N GLY A 444 17.21 -38.16 14.36
CA GLY A 444 16.63 -38.28 15.71
C GLY A 444 17.38 -37.50 16.80
N GLN A 445 18.28 -36.58 16.44
CA GLN A 445 19.13 -35.84 17.38
C GLN A 445 18.48 -34.55 17.93
N GLY A 446 17.23 -34.25 17.55
CA GLY A 446 16.54 -33.00 17.91
C GLY A 446 16.48 -32.69 19.42
N LEU A 447 16.44 -33.72 20.29
CA LEU A 447 16.45 -33.51 21.74
C LEU A 447 17.79 -32.96 22.28
N GLN A 448 18.91 -33.29 21.64
CA GLN A 448 20.26 -32.91 22.09
C GLN A 448 20.52 -31.41 21.96
N TYR A 449 19.72 -30.73 21.13
CA TYR A 449 19.84 -29.30 20.85
C TYR A 449 18.68 -28.48 21.45
N LYS A 450 17.94 -29.05 22.41
CA LYS A 450 16.85 -28.34 23.08
C LYS A 450 17.36 -27.08 23.79
N GLY A 451 16.85 -25.92 23.35
CA GLY A 451 17.21 -24.62 23.92
C GLY A 451 18.48 -23.98 23.34
N LYS A 452 19.14 -24.61 22.36
CA LYS A 452 20.26 -24.02 21.61
C LYS A 452 19.75 -23.21 20.40
N SER A 453 20.51 -22.20 19.98
CA SER A 453 20.21 -21.45 18.75
C SER A 453 20.61 -22.28 17.52
N LEU A 454 20.00 -22.00 16.36
CA LEU A 454 20.36 -22.64 15.08
C LEU A 454 21.82 -22.35 14.66
N GLU A 455 22.43 -21.32 15.23
CA GLU A 455 23.83 -20.94 15.01
C GLU A 455 24.80 -21.84 15.80
N ASP A 456 24.37 -22.36 16.95
CA ASP A 456 25.22 -23.16 17.86
C ASP A 456 25.21 -24.66 17.52
N ILE A 457 24.41 -25.05 16.54
CA ILE A 457 24.38 -26.40 16.00
C ILE A 457 25.49 -26.44 14.96
N ASP A 458 26.37 -27.43 14.94
CA ASP A 458 27.28 -27.64 13.81
C ASP A 458 26.95 -29.00 13.21
N ILE A 459 26.76 -29.05 11.89
CA ILE A 459 26.44 -30.28 11.16
C ILE A 459 27.55 -30.43 10.14
N ASP A 460 28.27 -31.56 10.19
CA ASP A 460 29.36 -31.83 9.28
C ASP A 460 28.76 -32.27 7.93
N PRO A 461 28.80 -31.44 6.87
CA PRO A 461 28.15 -31.76 5.61
C PRO A 461 28.72 -33.04 4.97
N THR A 462 29.96 -33.42 5.32
CA THR A 462 30.67 -34.55 4.70
C THR A 462 30.41 -35.89 5.40
N LYS A 463 29.95 -35.90 6.65
CA LYS A 463 29.52 -37.13 7.33
C LYS A 463 28.01 -37.26 7.35
N ASP A 464 27.30 -36.14 7.43
CA ASP A 464 25.86 -36.14 7.69
C ASP A 464 24.97 -36.22 6.45
N LEU A 465 25.50 -35.93 5.26
CA LEU A 465 24.77 -36.05 3.98
C LEU A 465 24.99 -37.39 3.25
N VAL A 466 25.97 -38.19 3.68
CA VAL A 466 26.37 -39.43 2.99
C VAL A 466 25.46 -40.61 3.33
N GLU A 467 24.73 -40.55 4.45
CA GLU A 467 23.80 -41.60 4.88
C GLU A 467 22.48 -41.63 4.06
N ALA A 468 22.18 -40.59 3.28
CA ALA A 468 20.94 -40.49 2.50
C ALA A 468 20.97 -41.25 1.15
N CYS A 469 22.11 -41.86 0.78
CA CYS A 469 22.29 -42.50 -0.53
C CYS A 469 22.22 -44.04 -0.51
N ASP A 470 22.23 -44.68 0.67
CA ASP A 470 22.52 -46.12 0.78
C ASP A 470 21.39 -46.99 1.36
N ASN A 471 20.17 -46.48 1.52
CA ASN A 471 19.02 -47.32 1.88
C ASN A 471 17.98 -47.33 0.76
N SER A 472 18.29 -48.09 -0.29
CA SER A 472 17.27 -48.73 -1.12
C SER A 472 16.66 -49.88 -0.32
N ASP A 473 15.52 -49.66 0.32
CA ASP A 473 14.63 -50.77 0.67
C ASP A 473 13.17 -50.35 0.50
N ASP A 474 12.52 -51.19 -0.30
CA ASP A 474 11.12 -51.28 -0.67
C ASP A 474 10.21 -51.26 0.56
N ASP A 475 9.32 -50.28 0.68
CA ASP A 475 8.09 -50.51 1.43
C ASP A 475 6.90 -49.74 0.83
N SER A 476 5.91 -50.54 0.47
CA SER A 476 4.61 -50.20 -0.08
C SER A 476 3.81 -49.26 0.83
N LEU A 477 3.37 -48.10 0.32
CA LEU A 477 2.44 -47.22 1.03
C LEU A 477 1.10 -47.13 0.30
N SER A 478 0.13 -47.86 0.85
CA SER A 478 -1.31 -47.69 0.64
C SER A 478 -1.76 -46.26 1.00
N GLU A 479 -2.52 -45.62 0.11
CA GLU A 479 -3.19 -44.35 0.36
C GLU A 479 -4.18 -44.44 1.55
N PRO A 480 -4.16 -43.49 2.50
CA PRO A 480 -5.29 -43.27 3.38
C PRO A 480 -6.25 -42.21 2.81
N PRO A 481 -7.55 -42.26 3.16
CA PRO A 481 -8.60 -41.49 2.52
C PRO A 481 -8.55 -40.01 2.91
N ASN A 482 -8.80 -39.16 1.92
CA ASN A 482 -9.18 -37.75 2.07
C ASN A 482 -10.39 -37.62 3.00
N ASP A 483 -10.17 -37.15 4.22
CA ASP A 483 -11.23 -36.54 5.00
C ASP A 483 -10.64 -35.52 5.99
N ARG A 484 -10.75 -34.23 5.64
CA ARG A 484 -11.04 -33.16 6.60
C ARG A 484 -11.47 -31.86 5.90
N PRO A 485 -12.41 -31.11 6.50
CA PRO A 485 -13.07 -29.98 5.86
C PRO A 485 -12.20 -28.72 5.90
N ASP A 486 -11.95 -28.15 4.72
CA ASP A 486 -11.36 -26.83 4.56
C ASP A 486 -12.34 -25.74 5.02
N ASN A 487 -12.11 -25.22 6.22
CA ASN A 487 -12.61 -23.92 6.65
C ASN A 487 -11.42 -23.12 7.21
N TYR A 488 -10.59 -22.63 6.31
CA TYR A 488 -9.56 -21.63 6.61
C TYR A 488 -9.80 -20.40 5.72
N VAL A 489 -10.56 -19.45 6.26
CA VAL A 489 -10.72 -18.12 5.66
C VAL A 489 -9.42 -17.35 5.94
N SER A 490 -8.48 -17.43 5.00
CA SER A 490 -7.30 -16.56 4.97
C SER A 490 -7.70 -15.19 4.43
N GLU A 491 -7.94 -14.24 5.33
CA GLU A 491 -7.81 -12.82 5.05
C GLU A 491 -6.33 -12.48 4.88
N ASP A 492 -5.82 -12.46 3.65
CA ASP A 492 -4.73 -11.56 3.25
C ASP A 492 -4.50 -11.62 1.73
N SER A 493 -4.90 -10.55 1.04
CA SER A 493 -4.21 -10.07 -0.16
C SER A 493 -4.57 -8.59 -0.40
N GLU A 494 -3.54 -7.75 -0.27
CA GLU A 494 -3.43 -6.37 -0.74
C GLU A 494 -4.38 -5.29 -0.21
N ALA A 495 -3.79 -4.42 0.62
CA ALA A 495 -4.23 -3.05 0.86
C ALA A 495 -4.17 -2.21 -0.43
N LEU A 496 -5.21 -2.32 -1.25
CA LEU A 496 -5.60 -1.33 -2.24
C LEU A 496 -7.05 -0.91 -1.99
N ASP A 497 -7.25 0.39 -1.75
CA ASP A 497 -8.52 1.12 -1.62
C ASP A 497 -9.62 0.48 -0.74
N ARG A 498 -9.44 0.48 0.58
CA ARG A 498 -10.57 0.53 1.53
C ARG A 498 -10.56 1.88 2.27
N ASP A 499 -11.14 2.90 1.64
CA ASP A 499 -11.71 4.04 2.37
C ASP A 499 -12.99 3.53 3.03
N ASN A 500 -12.97 3.44 4.37
CA ASN A 500 -14.13 3.04 5.16
C ASN A 500 -15.03 4.27 5.35
N SER A 501 -15.99 4.45 4.46
CA SER A 501 -17.27 5.08 4.80
C SER A 501 -18.24 3.94 5.06
N ASP A 502 -18.76 3.86 6.29
CA ASP A 502 -20.15 3.54 6.63
C ASP A 502 -20.24 3.41 8.16
N ASN A 503 -20.52 4.56 8.79
CA ASN A 503 -21.21 4.61 10.08
C ASN A 503 -22.71 4.70 9.73
N GLU A 504 -23.46 3.62 9.93
CA GLU A 504 -24.91 3.72 10.15
C GLU A 504 -25.22 3.38 11.62
N THR A 505 -25.45 4.48 12.34
CA THR A 505 -26.44 4.68 13.39
C THR A 505 -27.35 3.49 13.76
N THR A 506 -27.26 3.08 15.03
CA THR A 506 -28.46 2.81 15.83
C THR A 506 -28.50 3.75 17.03
N THR A 507 -29.48 4.63 16.96
CA THR A 507 -29.91 5.66 17.90
C THR A 507 -30.33 5.07 19.24
N LYS A 508 -29.77 5.55 20.37
CA LYS A 508 -30.53 5.76 21.61
C LYS A 508 -30.04 7.02 22.34
N ARG A 509 -30.95 8.01 22.37
CA ARG A 509 -30.96 9.22 23.19
C ARG A 509 -30.58 8.95 24.66
N LYS A 510 -29.73 9.83 25.22
CA LYS A 510 -30.00 10.47 26.52
C LYS A 510 -29.26 11.82 26.60
N GLN A 511 -29.99 12.81 27.10
CA GLN A 511 -29.72 14.25 27.12
C GLN A 511 -28.85 14.70 28.31
N CYS A 512 -28.12 15.81 28.08
CA CYS A 512 -27.67 16.89 28.99
C CYS A 512 -26.68 16.50 30.13
N LYS A 513 -25.69 17.29 30.56
CA LYS A 513 -25.54 18.76 30.71
C LYS A 513 -24.07 19.23 30.64
N GLU A 514 -23.85 20.51 30.32
CA GLU A 514 -22.61 21.27 30.46
C GLU A 514 -22.11 21.36 31.91
N LYS A 515 -20.77 21.43 32.08
CA LYS A 515 -20.06 22.30 33.03
C LYS A 515 -18.55 22.28 32.74
N ASP A 516 -17.98 23.48 32.62
CA ASP A 516 -16.56 23.79 32.53
C ASP A 516 -15.77 23.36 33.78
N CYS A 517 -14.53 22.89 33.61
CA CYS A 517 -13.31 23.55 34.12
C CYS A 517 -12.03 22.68 33.99
N ASN A 518 -10.89 23.38 33.94
CA ASN A 518 -9.51 22.96 33.71
C ASN A 518 -8.97 21.77 34.54
N SER A 519 -8.14 20.92 33.94
CA SER A 519 -6.75 20.64 34.39
C SER A 519 -6.08 19.48 33.62
N SER A 520 -4.83 19.74 33.21
CA SER A 520 -3.66 18.84 33.18
C SER A 520 -3.84 17.42 32.61
N GLY A 521 -3.40 17.26 31.36
CA GLY A 521 -3.36 15.98 30.65
C GLY A 521 -2.39 14.96 31.25
N ILE A 522 -2.93 13.93 31.89
CA ILE A 522 -2.26 12.65 32.12
C ILE A 522 -2.81 11.63 31.13
N ILE A 523 -1.95 11.17 30.22
CA ILE A 523 -2.22 10.16 29.21
C ILE A 523 -2.46 8.81 29.90
N LYS A 524 -3.71 8.34 29.94
CA LYS A 524 -4.06 6.97 30.37
C LYS A 524 -3.56 5.95 29.34
N LYS A 525 -2.50 5.22 29.69
CA LYS A 525 -2.08 3.98 29.00
C LYS A 525 -3.21 2.94 29.05
N LYS A 526 -3.65 2.42 27.89
CA LYS A 526 -4.54 1.25 27.81
C LYS A 526 -3.80 0.03 28.39
N ALA A 527 -4.34 -0.56 29.45
CA ALA A 527 -3.80 -1.75 30.10
C ALA A 527 -3.85 -2.98 29.18
N LYS A 528 -2.74 -3.73 29.15
CA LYS A 528 -2.62 -5.04 28.50
C LYS A 528 -3.60 -6.04 29.14
N ASN A 529 -4.29 -6.84 28.31
CA ASN A 529 -5.18 -7.91 28.75
C ASN A 529 -4.40 -9.03 29.48
N ASN A 530 -4.39 -9.02 30.82
CA ASN A 530 -3.93 -10.16 31.64
C ASN A 530 -4.99 -11.28 31.62
N ARG A 531 -4.91 -12.19 30.64
CA ARG A 531 -5.64 -13.47 30.65
C ARG A 531 -4.99 -14.41 31.67
N VAL A 532 -5.57 -14.49 32.87
CA VAL A 532 -5.16 -15.44 33.92
C VAL A 532 -5.87 -16.78 33.68
N ARG A 533 -5.12 -17.89 33.69
CA ARG A 533 -5.63 -19.26 33.51
C ARG A 533 -6.22 -19.75 34.85
N TRP A 534 -7.43 -20.32 34.82
CA TRP A 534 -8.11 -20.87 36.00
C TRP A 534 -7.49 -22.21 36.41
N THR A 535 -7.17 -22.39 37.70
CA THR A 535 -6.80 -23.70 38.25
C THR A 535 -8.03 -24.57 38.50
N GLU A 536 -7.87 -25.90 38.54
CA GLU A 536 -9.00 -26.82 38.76
C GLU A 536 -9.65 -26.64 40.15
N GLU A 537 -8.85 -26.30 41.15
CA GLU A 537 -9.32 -25.98 42.51
C GLU A 537 -10.22 -24.74 42.53
N GLN A 538 -9.82 -23.67 41.82
CA GLN A 538 -10.63 -22.45 41.68
C GLN A 538 -11.96 -22.75 40.97
N LYS A 539 -11.95 -23.57 39.93
CA LYS A 539 -13.17 -23.95 39.21
C LYS A 539 -14.12 -24.75 40.09
N LYS A 540 -13.61 -25.69 40.88
CA LYS A 540 -14.41 -26.52 41.79
C LYS A 540 -15.07 -25.67 42.87
N LEU A 541 -14.31 -24.75 43.49
CA LEU A 541 -14.79 -23.82 44.51
C LEU A 541 -15.92 -22.91 44.00
N VAL A 542 -15.72 -22.27 42.85
CA VAL A 542 -16.75 -21.37 42.27
C VAL A 542 -18.00 -22.15 41.85
N LYS A 543 -17.85 -23.38 41.34
CA LYS A 543 -18.99 -24.25 41.00
C LYS A 543 -19.77 -24.73 42.22
N SER A 544 -19.09 -25.04 43.33
CA SER A 544 -19.76 -25.48 44.56
C SER A 544 -20.53 -24.33 45.21
N TYR A 545 -19.90 -23.14 45.30
CA TYR A 545 -20.51 -21.97 45.92
C TYR A 545 -21.73 -21.46 45.13
N PHE A 546 -21.63 -21.35 43.80
CA PHE A 546 -22.74 -20.89 42.93
C PHE A 546 -23.59 -22.02 42.33
N LYS A 547 -23.61 -23.20 42.96
CA LYS A 547 -24.38 -24.37 42.47
C LYS A 547 -25.87 -24.04 42.29
N GLY A 548 -26.45 -23.25 43.19
CA GLY A 548 -27.84 -22.79 43.10
C GLY A 548 -28.10 -21.90 41.89
N HIS A 549 -27.21 -20.95 41.62
CA HIS A 549 -27.29 -20.00 40.51
C HIS A 549 -27.09 -20.69 39.15
N ILE A 550 -26.18 -21.67 39.07
CA ILE A 550 -25.98 -22.50 37.87
C ILE A 550 -27.24 -23.31 37.57
N LYS A 551 -27.85 -23.95 38.58
CA LYS A 551 -29.10 -24.73 38.40
C LYS A 551 -30.28 -23.86 37.99
N LYS A 552 -30.41 -22.67 38.58
CA LYS A 552 -31.51 -21.72 38.29
C LYS A 552 -31.26 -20.86 37.04
N ARG A 553 -30.08 -20.99 36.38
CA ARG A 553 -29.64 -20.19 35.23
C ARG A 553 -29.66 -18.67 35.48
N ILE A 554 -29.37 -18.26 36.71
CA ILE A 554 -29.34 -16.84 37.12
C ILE A 554 -27.88 -16.43 37.29
N SER A 555 -27.51 -15.27 36.74
CA SER A 555 -26.15 -14.72 36.91
C SER A 555 -26.00 -14.12 38.31
N PRO A 556 -24.90 -14.41 39.04
CA PRO A 556 -24.65 -13.82 40.34
C PRO A 556 -24.51 -12.30 40.26
N LYS A 557 -24.93 -11.62 41.33
CA LYS A 557 -24.75 -10.19 41.53
C LYS A 557 -23.30 -9.87 41.93
N LYS A 558 -22.92 -8.60 41.81
CA LYS A 558 -21.57 -8.12 42.14
C LYS A 558 -21.21 -8.43 43.59
N GLU A 559 -22.13 -8.14 44.51
CA GLU A 559 -21.95 -8.33 45.95
C GLU A 559 -21.63 -9.79 46.29
N GLU A 560 -22.43 -10.73 45.78
CA GLU A 560 -22.22 -12.18 46.00
C GLU A 560 -20.86 -12.68 45.46
N CYS A 561 -20.40 -12.14 44.32
CA CYS A 561 -19.10 -12.50 43.76
C CYS A 561 -17.95 -11.93 44.59
N GLN A 562 -18.14 -10.75 45.18
CA GLN A 562 -17.13 -10.11 46.02
C GLN A 562 -17.04 -10.82 47.38
N THR A 563 -18.17 -11.23 47.97
CA THR A 563 -18.21 -12.02 49.21
C THR A 563 -17.38 -13.31 49.08
N LEU A 564 -17.51 -14.05 47.97
CA LEU A 564 -16.70 -15.25 47.74
C LEU A 564 -15.19 -14.95 47.62
N ILE A 565 -14.83 -13.82 47.00
CA ILE A 565 -13.43 -13.41 46.85
C ILE A 565 -12.84 -13.02 48.22
N ASP A 566 -13.64 -12.35 49.06
CA ASP A 566 -13.23 -11.90 50.38
C ASP A 566 -13.17 -13.05 51.39
N GLU A 567 -14.03 -14.07 51.26
CA GLU A 567 -14.01 -15.29 52.09
C GLU A 567 -12.83 -16.23 51.78
N GLN A 568 -12.30 -16.19 50.55
CA GLN A 568 -11.20 -17.07 50.09
C GLN A 568 -10.09 -16.30 49.38
N PRO A 569 -9.42 -15.34 50.07
CA PRO A 569 -8.47 -14.41 49.46
C PRO A 569 -7.17 -15.09 49.01
N ILE A 570 -6.84 -16.25 49.58
CA ILE A 570 -5.63 -17.01 49.23
C ILE A 570 -5.76 -17.66 47.84
N LEU A 571 -6.94 -18.22 47.53
CA LEU A 571 -7.19 -18.95 46.28
C LEU A 571 -7.66 -18.04 45.14
N LEU A 572 -8.29 -16.90 45.43
CA LEU A 572 -8.94 -16.03 44.44
C LEU A 572 -8.28 -14.65 44.27
N LYS A 573 -7.11 -14.41 44.88
CA LYS A 573 -6.37 -13.12 44.87
C LYS A 573 -6.18 -12.48 43.49
N ASN A 574 -6.08 -13.32 42.47
CA ASN A 574 -5.73 -13.00 41.09
C ASN A 574 -6.96 -12.91 40.15
N LEU A 575 -8.18 -12.97 40.70
CA LEU A 575 -9.44 -12.96 39.96
C LEU A 575 -10.32 -11.77 40.38
N ASP A 576 -10.87 -11.08 39.38
CA ASP A 576 -11.83 -10.00 39.55
C ASP A 576 -13.27 -10.56 39.59
N TRP A 577 -14.18 -9.89 40.30
CA TRP A 577 -15.59 -10.33 40.45
C TRP A 577 -16.29 -10.51 39.09
N VAL A 578 -15.89 -9.72 38.08
CA VAL A 578 -16.37 -9.85 36.70
C VAL A 578 -16.01 -11.21 36.10
N LYS A 579 -14.81 -11.72 36.39
CA LYS A 579 -14.34 -13.03 35.89
C LYS A 579 -15.10 -14.17 36.57
N VAL A 580 -15.35 -14.08 37.87
CA VAL A 580 -16.15 -15.06 38.62
C VAL A 580 -17.59 -15.10 38.08
N LYS A 581 -18.21 -13.93 37.91
CA LYS A 581 -19.55 -13.80 37.31
C LYS A 581 -19.61 -14.41 35.89
N THR A 582 -18.63 -14.08 35.06
CA THR A 582 -18.54 -14.60 33.68
C THR A 582 -18.32 -16.11 33.65
N PHE A 583 -17.52 -16.65 34.57
CA PHE A 583 -17.32 -18.09 34.70
C PHE A 583 -18.62 -18.80 35.07
N VAL A 584 -19.38 -18.30 36.06
CA VAL A 584 -20.68 -18.88 36.43
C VAL A 584 -21.67 -18.79 35.27
N TYR A 585 -21.74 -17.64 34.60
CA TYR A 585 -22.57 -17.43 33.40
C TYR A 585 -22.27 -18.44 32.27
N ASN A 586 -20.99 -18.68 31.99
CA ASN A 586 -20.59 -19.61 30.93
C ASN A 586 -20.85 -21.08 31.28
N ASN A 587 -20.99 -21.43 32.57
CA ASN A 587 -21.19 -22.82 32.99
C ASN A 587 -22.63 -23.31 32.86
N TYR A 588 -23.63 -22.43 32.81
CA TYR A 588 -25.02 -22.82 32.54
C TYR A 588 -25.50 -22.46 31.12
N ARG A 589 -24.65 -21.75 30.34
CA ARG A 589 -24.89 -21.44 28.92
C ARG A 589 -24.30 -22.50 27.98
N LYS A 590 -23.29 -23.24 28.44
CA LYS A 590 -22.92 -24.55 27.87
C LYS A 590 -23.96 -25.58 28.27
#